data_AF-A0A9P1DAJ5-F1
#
_entry.id   AF-A0A9P1DAJ5-F1
#
_cell.length_a   1.000
_cell.length_b   1.000
_cell.length_c   1.000
_cell.angle_alpha   90.00
_cell.angle_beta   90.00
_cell.angle_gamma   90.00
#
_symmetry.space_group_name_H-M   'P 1'
#
loop_
_entity.id
_entity.type
_entity.pdbx_description
1 polymer ?
#
loop_
_entity_poly.entity_id
_entity_poly.type
_entity_poly.pdbx_seq_one_letter_code
_entity_poly.pdbx_strand_id
1 'polypeptide(L)'
;MHGYHHDYVLPLKRIWCIFELYQTIHLSQSAHFRGLLLCTSTGVLQEGKAGTDIAVAVARTAKELDTRSAEATSEEDRKMIHSLIEKMPGGFNAMNTFVQKTICSALEASHLHFENTFKDLVRDLAKGISIEPSSSSANPAILTSKPHQMGCGKTATN
;
A
#
# COMPACT_ATOMS: atom_id res chain seq x y z
N MET A 1 0.81 20.40 -10.59
CA MET A 1 0.33 19.04 -10.30
C MET A 1 -0.15 19.01 -8.87
N HIS A 2 -1.45 19.24 -8.66
CA HIS A 2 -2.14 19.15 -7.37
C HIS A 2 -2.38 17.65 -7.10
N GLY A 3 -2.12 17.05 -5.95
CA GLY A 3 -2.45 17.49 -4.59
C GLY A 3 -3.31 16.40 -3.96
N TYR A 4 -2.78 15.17 -3.81
CA TYR A 4 -3.48 14.02 -3.22
C TYR A 4 -2.46 13.05 -2.61
N HIS A 5 -1.91 13.34 -1.43
CA HIS A 5 -1.08 12.34 -0.74
C HIS A 5 -1.00 12.46 0.79
N HIS A 6 -1.76 13.37 1.42
CA HIS A 6 -1.65 13.61 2.87
C HIS A 6 -2.62 12.82 3.75
N ASP A 7 -3.61 12.12 3.17
CA ASP A 7 -4.76 11.66 3.96
C ASP A 7 -4.67 10.22 4.48
N TYR A 8 -3.72 9.41 3.99
CA TYR A 8 -3.61 7.98 4.31
C TYR A 8 -3.26 7.66 5.78
N VAL A 9 -3.01 8.69 6.57
CA VAL A 9 -2.37 8.64 7.89
C VAL A 9 -2.99 9.67 8.83
N LEU A 10 -4.09 10.31 8.41
CA LEU A 10 -4.93 11.13 9.29
C LEU A 10 -5.35 10.42 10.57
N PRO A 11 -5.63 9.09 10.58
CA PRO A 11 -5.93 8.41 11.83
C PRO A 11 -4.82 8.59 12.88
N LEU A 12 -3.55 8.52 12.48
CA LEU A 12 -2.40 8.71 13.38
C LEU A 12 -2.23 10.16 13.86
N LYS A 13 -2.99 11.11 13.32
CA LYS A 13 -3.03 12.50 13.79
C LYS A 13 -4.20 12.76 14.74
N ARG A 14 -5.07 11.78 15.02
CA ARG A 14 -6.22 11.95 15.93
C ARG A 14 -5.92 11.39 17.30
N ILE A 15 -6.25 12.14 18.34
CA ILE A 15 -5.89 11.77 19.71
C ILE A 15 -6.45 10.42 20.16
N TRP A 16 -7.69 10.12 19.76
CA TRP A 16 -8.35 8.86 20.11
C TRP A 16 -7.66 7.65 19.46
N CYS A 17 -7.13 7.80 18.25
CA CYS A 17 -6.33 6.76 17.62
C CYS A 17 -4.96 6.59 18.33
N ILE A 18 -4.37 7.66 18.87
CA ILE A 18 -3.17 7.54 19.72
C ILE A 18 -3.48 6.76 21.00
N PHE A 19 -4.66 6.96 21.58
CA PHE A 19 -5.09 6.17 22.74
C PHE A 19 -5.26 4.67 22.41
N GLU A 20 -5.76 4.33 21.22
CA GLU A 20 -5.81 2.94 20.75
C GLU A 20 -4.40 2.34 20.61
N LEU A 21 -3.43 3.12 20.11
CA LEU A 21 -2.03 2.71 20.06
C LEU A 21 -1.42 2.50 21.45
N TYR A 22 -1.75 3.39 22.40
CA TYR A 22 -1.36 3.23 23.80
C TYR A 22 -1.86 1.89 24.38
N GLN A 23 -3.13 1.56 24.17
CA GLN A 23 -3.69 0.28 24.60
C GLN A 23 -3.01 -0.89 23.88
N THR A 24 -2.71 -0.73 22.60
CA THR A 24 -2.01 -1.73 21.78
C THR A 24 -0.63 -2.06 22.35
N ILE A 25 0.13 -1.06 22.81
CA ILE A 25 1.44 -1.27 23.47
C ILE A 25 1.28 -2.06 24.79
N HIS A 26 0.21 -1.83 25.54
CA HIS A 26 -0.04 -2.60 26.77
C HIS A 26 -0.41 -4.05 26.45
N LEU A 27 -1.25 -4.25 25.42
CA LEU A 27 -1.64 -5.56 24.95
C LEU A 27 -0.50 -6.32 24.28
N SER A 28 0.54 -5.64 23.79
CA SER A 28 1.68 -6.30 23.13
C SER A 28 2.52 -7.17 24.07
N GLN A 29 2.25 -7.12 25.38
CA GLN A 29 2.85 -8.01 26.36
C GLN A 29 2.17 -9.39 26.42
N SER A 30 1.02 -9.56 25.74
CA SER A 30 0.31 -10.83 25.64
C SER A 30 0.96 -11.78 24.63
N ALA A 31 1.09 -13.06 24.97
CA ALA A 31 1.61 -14.10 24.08
C ALA A 31 0.79 -14.30 22.79
N HIS A 32 -0.47 -13.84 22.77
CA HIS A 32 -1.36 -13.97 21.61
C HIS A 32 -1.45 -12.71 20.75
N PHE A 33 -0.69 -11.67 21.10
CA PHE A 33 -0.72 -10.43 20.35
C PHE A 33 -0.04 -10.60 18.98
N ARG A 34 -0.79 -10.36 17.91
CA ARG A 34 -0.32 -10.51 16.52
C ARG A 34 0.39 -9.28 15.97
N GLY A 35 0.62 -8.26 16.78
CA GLY A 35 1.12 -6.97 16.32
C GLY A 35 0.01 -5.99 15.94
N LEU A 36 0.41 -4.75 15.67
CA LEU A 36 -0.45 -3.75 15.06
C LEU A 36 -0.50 -4.00 13.55
N LEU A 37 -1.71 -4.21 13.00
CA LEU A 37 -1.95 -4.32 11.56
C LEU A 37 -2.35 -2.98 10.97
N LEU A 38 -1.77 -2.63 9.82
CA LEU A 38 -2.00 -1.36 9.13
C LEU A 38 -2.94 -1.63 7.97
N CYS A 39 -4.22 -1.41 8.23
CA CYS A 39 -5.28 -1.58 7.25
C CYS A 39 -5.37 -0.33 6.37
N THR A 40 -5.39 -0.55 5.05
CA THR A 40 -5.58 0.47 4.02
C THR A 40 -6.86 0.16 3.24
N SER A 41 -7.33 1.08 2.40
CA SER A 41 -8.49 0.86 1.55
C SER A 41 -8.32 -0.30 0.56
N THR A 42 -7.08 -0.68 0.24
CA THR A 42 -6.78 -1.78 -0.70
C THR A 42 -6.37 -3.08 -0.01
N GLY A 43 -6.16 -3.07 1.31
CA GLY A 43 -5.76 -4.26 2.07
C GLY A 43 -4.82 -3.97 3.24
N VAL A 44 -4.25 -5.03 3.81
CA VAL A 44 -3.33 -4.95 4.95
C VAL A 44 -1.89 -4.79 4.45
N LEU A 45 -1.19 -3.76 4.92
CA LEU A 45 0.16 -3.44 4.47
C LEU A 45 1.16 -4.56 4.78
N GLN A 46 1.10 -5.14 5.98
CA GLN A 46 1.93 -6.26 6.42
C GLN A 46 1.78 -7.51 5.55
N GLU A 47 0.65 -7.66 4.86
CA GLU A 47 0.37 -8.79 3.98
C GLU A 47 0.75 -8.51 2.52
N GLY A 48 1.33 -7.34 2.23
CA GLY A 48 1.66 -6.89 0.87
C GLY A 48 0.44 -6.63 -0.01
N LYS A 49 -0.75 -6.52 0.58
CA LYS A 49 -2.01 -6.27 -0.14
C LYS A 49 -2.31 -4.77 -0.30
N ALA A 50 -1.56 -3.91 0.37
CA ALA A 50 -1.66 -2.47 0.18
C ALA A 50 -0.98 -2.03 -1.12
N GLY A 51 -1.54 -1.03 -1.81
CA GLY A 51 -0.88 -0.41 -2.96
C GLY A 51 0.49 0.16 -2.60
N THR A 52 1.46 0.04 -3.50
CA THR A 52 2.85 0.51 -3.27
C THR A 52 2.92 2.01 -3.02
N ASP A 53 2.09 2.79 -3.70
CA ASP A 53 1.91 4.22 -3.50
C ASP A 53 1.42 4.55 -2.09
N ILE A 54 0.45 3.78 -1.57
CA ILE A 54 -0.06 3.91 -0.20
C ILE A 54 1.05 3.56 0.80
N ALA A 55 1.77 2.46 0.57
CA ALA A 55 2.90 2.04 1.41
C ALA A 55 3.96 3.16 1.53
N VAL A 56 4.35 3.77 0.40
CA VAL A 56 5.31 4.88 0.39
C VAL A 56 4.76 6.12 1.11
N ALA A 57 3.48 6.45 0.93
CA ALA A 57 2.85 7.59 1.60
C ALA A 57 2.82 7.42 3.13
N VAL A 58 2.47 6.21 3.59
CA VAL A 58 2.50 5.83 5.01
C VAL A 58 3.92 5.94 5.56
N ALA A 59 4.92 5.43 4.83
CA ALA A 59 6.33 5.50 5.22
C ALA A 59 6.82 6.94 5.43
N ARG A 60 6.53 7.82 4.46
CA ARG A 60 6.93 9.23 4.52
C ARG A 60 6.34 9.92 5.74
N THR A 61 5.06 9.68 6.01
CA THR A 61 4.39 10.35 7.13
C THR A 61 4.81 9.77 8.47
N ALA A 62 5.06 8.46 8.55
CA ALA A 62 5.57 7.82 9.77
C ALA A 62 6.89 8.41 10.24
N LYS A 63 7.76 8.79 9.30
CA LYS A 63 9.06 9.43 9.59
C LYS A 63 8.89 10.76 10.31
N GLU A 64 7.85 11.52 9.97
CA GLU A 64 7.56 12.85 10.50
C GLU A 64 6.55 12.83 11.66
N LEU A 65 6.00 11.66 11.98
CA LEU A 65 4.95 11.51 12.98
C LEU A 65 5.49 11.80 14.38
N ASP A 66 4.89 12.80 15.03
CA ASP A 66 5.00 13.00 16.47
C ASP A 66 3.60 12.94 17.11
N THR A 67 3.37 11.91 17.91
CA THR A 67 2.08 11.69 18.59
C THR A 67 1.71 12.79 19.58
N ARG A 68 2.65 13.66 19.98
CA ARG A 68 2.36 14.89 20.76
C ARG A 68 1.55 15.92 19.99
N SER A 69 1.64 15.90 18.67
CA SER A 69 0.94 16.83 17.78
C SER A 69 -0.48 16.36 17.42
N ALA A 70 -0.96 15.27 18.02
CA ALA A 70 -2.27 14.73 17.72
C ALA A 70 -3.39 15.72 18.04
N GLU A 71 -4.29 15.88 17.08
CA GLU A 71 -5.44 16.75 17.11
C GLU A 71 -6.59 16.13 17.91
N ALA A 72 -7.33 16.97 18.61
CA ALA A 72 -8.47 16.58 19.42
C ALA A 72 -9.60 17.60 19.26
N THR A 73 -10.84 17.13 19.21
CA THR A 73 -12.03 17.99 19.26
C THR A 73 -12.41 18.36 20.69
N SER A 74 -11.99 17.57 21.69
CA SER A 74 -12.07 17.89 23.12
C SER A 74 -10.67 18.06 23.69
N GLU A 75 -10.46 19.19 24.36
CA GLU A 75 -9.19 19.50 25.00
C GLU A 75 -8.99 18.68 26.29
N GLU A 76 -10.08 18.28 26.94
CA GLU A 76 -10.11 17.40 28.10
C GLU A 76 -9.59 16.01 27.73
N ASP A 77 -10.09 15.44 26.63
CA ASP A 77 -9.61 14.17 26.08
C ASP A 77 -8.12 14.24 25.75
N ARG A 78 -7.70 15.35 25.12
CA ARG A 78 -6.28 15.58 24.78
C ARG A 78 -5.40 15.54 26.01
N LYS A 79 -5.74 16.30 27.04
CA LYS A 79 -4.99 16.34 28.30
C LYS A 79 -4.97 14.99 29.01
N MET A 80 -6.11 14.31 29.06
CA MET A 80 -6.24 12.99 29.69
C MET A 80 -5.34 11.97 28.99
N ILE A 81 -5.45 11.84 27.67
CA ILE A 81 -4.68 10.88 26.88
C ILE A 81 -3.19 11.23 26.88
N HIS A 82 -2.81 12.51 26.77
CA HIS A 82 -1.42 12.94 26.90
C HIS A 82 -0.84 12.53 28.27
N SER A 83 -1.60 12.76 29.36
CA SER A 83 -1.15 12.37 30.70
C SER A 83 -0.95 10.86 30.84
N LEU A 84 -1.80 10.04 30.22
CA LEU A 84 -1.64 8.58 30.20
C LEU A 84 -0.36 8.17 29.46
N ILE A 85 -0.08 8.80 28.32
CA ILE A 85 1.13 8.54 27.53
C ILE A 85 2.37 8.99 28.30
N GLU A 86 2.38 10.16 28.94
CA GLU A 86 3.52 10.65 29.72
C GLU A 86 3.88 9.75 30.90
N LYS A 87 2.89 9.09 31.51
CA LYS A 87 3.07 8.16 32.62
C LYS A 87 3.62 6.79 32.20
N MET A 88 3.53 6.44 30.92
CA MET A 88 4.11 5.20 30.39
C MET A 88 5.64 5.29 30.35
N PRO A 89 6.39 4.20 30.61
CA PRO A 89 7.84 4.18 30.44
C PRO A 89 8.29 4.65 29.05
N GLY A 90 9.14 5.68 29.00
CA GLY A 90 9.61 6.31 27.76
C GLY A 90 8.62 7.27 27.09
N GLY A 91 7.38 7.34 27.58
CA GLY A 91 6.35 8.30 27.19
C GLY A 91 6.09 8.37 25.68
N PHE A 92 5.90 9.59 25.19
CA PHE A 92 5.70 9.86 23.76
C PHE A 92 6.85 9.34 22.87
N ASN A 93 8.08 9.29 23.37
CA ASN A 93 9.20 8.76 22.57
C ASN A 93 9.05 7.25 22.34
N ALA A 94 8.64 6.51 23.37
CA ALA A 94 8.33 5.09 23.23
C ALA A 94 7.16 4.86 22.27
N MET A 95 6.11 5.69 22.35
CA MET A 95 4.98 5.66 21.43
C MET A 95 5.41 5.88 19.97
N ASN A 96 6.13 6.98 19.70
CA ASN A 96 6.61 7.31 18.36
C ASN A 96 7.51 6.19 17.80
N THR A 97 8.42 5.67 18.64
CA THR A 97 9.30 4.55 18.27
C THR A 97 8.51 3.29 17.93
N PHE A 98 7.47 2.96 18.72
CA PHE A 98 6.61 1.80 18.48
C PHE A 98 5.90 1.90 17.13
N VAL A 99 5.29 3.04 16.83
CA VAL A 99 4.58 3.27 15.56
C VAL A 99 5.55 3.21 14.38
N GLN A 100 6.69 3.90 14.49
CA GLN A 100 7.73 3.90 13.45
C GLN A 100 8.27 2.49 13.17
N LYS A 101 8.57 1.72 14.21
CA LYS A 101 9.02 0.33 14.07
C LYS A 101 7.97 -0.55 13.41
N THR A 102 6.71 -0.43 13.83
CA THR A 102 5.61 -1.20 13.24
C THR A 102 5.47 -0.89 11.75
N ILE A 103 5.49 0.39 11.39
CA ILE A 103 5.39 0.81 9.98
C ILE A 103 6.60 0.32 9.20
N CYS A 104 7.81 0.41 9.74
CA CYS A 104 9.02 -0.13 9.09
C CYS A 104 8.89 -1.62 8.81
N SER A 105 8.52 -2.42 9.82
CA SER A 105 8.32 -3.87 9.65
C SER A 105 7.20 -4.20 8.66
N ALA A 106 6.14 -3.40 8.62
CA ALA A 106 5.06 -3.59 7.64
C ALA A 106 5.53 -3.30 6.21
N LEU A 107 6.38 -2.29 6.00
CA LEU A 107 6.95 -1.97 4.70
C LEU A 107 7.92 -3.05 4.22
N GLU A 108 8.76 -3.58 5.12
CA GLU A 108 9.65 -4.70 4.83
C GLU A 108 8.86 -5.95 4.44
N ALA A 109 7.80 -6.28 5.19
CA ALA A 109 6.92 -7.41 4.88
C ALA A 109 6.21 -7.23 3.53
N SER A 110 5.71 -6.02 3.26
CA SER A 110 5.08 -5.67 1.97
C SER A 110 6.06 -5.83 0.81
N HIS A 111 7.30 -5.34 0.95
CA HIS A 111 8.33 -5.46 -0.07
C HIS A 111 8.68 -6.92 -0.34
N LEU A 112 8.88 -7.74 0.70
CA LEU A 112 9.15 -9.16 0.55
C LEU A 112 8.01 -9.90 -0.16
N HIS A 113 6.76 -9.58 0.18
CA HIS A 113 5.59 -10.17 -0.47
C HIS A 113 5.53 -9.81 -1.96
N PHE A 114 5.79 -8.55 -2.30
CA PHE A 114 5.84 -8.08 -3.68
C PHE A 114 6.93 -8.82 -4.47
N GLU A 115 8.16 -8.90 -3.94
CA GLU A 115 9.28 -9.58 -4.59
C GLU A 115 8.99 -11.07 -4.84
N ASN A 116 8.38 -11.76 -3.87
CA ASN A 116 8.02 -13.17 -4.01
C ASN A 116 6.95 -13.36 -5.10
N THR A 117 5.88 -12.55 -5.05
CA THR A 117 4.80 -12.60 -6.04
C THR A 117 5.32 -12.29 -7.45
N PHE A 118 6.20 -11.31 -7.59
CA PHE A 118 6.83 -10.96 -8.86
C PHE A 118 7.66 -12.13 -9.42
N LYS A 119 8.50 -12.76 -8.58
CA LYS A 119 9.30 -13.92 -8.98
C LYS A 119 8.43 -15.11 -9.41
N ASP A 120 7.32 -15.35 -8.71
CA ASP A 120 6.38 -16.42 -9.06
C ASP A 120 5.73 -16.16 -10.42
N LEU A 121 5.27 -14.93 -10.67
CA LEU A 121 4.72 -14.53 -11.96
C LEU A 121 5.73 -14.68 -13.10
N VAL A 122 6.97 -14.20 -12.92
CA VAL A 122 8.03 -14.34 -13.93
C VAL A 122 8.33 -15.81 -14.22
N ARG A 123 8.38 -16.65 -13.18
CA ARG A 123 8.60 -18.10 -13.31
C ARG A 123 7.48 -18.76 -14.09
N ASP A 124 6.23 -18.41 -13.81
CA ASP A 124 5.07 -19.00 -14.47
C ASP A 124 4.95 -18.54 -15.93
N LEU A 125 5.28 -17.28 -16.22
CA LEU A 125 5.41 -16.79 -17.60
C LEU A 125 6.52 -17.52 -18.36
N ALA A 126 7.69 -17.71 -17.74
CA ALA A 126 8.81 -18.43 -18.36
C ALA A 126 8.49 -19.91 -18.66
N LYS A 127 7.72 -20.58 -17.80
CA LYS A 127 7.20 -21.93 -18.06
C LYS A 127 6.28 -21.94 -19.27
N GLY A 128 5.38 -20.96 -19.39
CA GLY A 128 4.48 -20.83 -20.53
C GLY A 128 5.21 -20.64 -21.87
N ILE A 129 6.36 -19.96 -21.84
CA ILE A 129 7.21 -19.74 -23.04
C ILE A 129 7.99 -21.01 -23.45
N SER A 130 8.22 -21.95 -22.52
CA SER A 130 9.08 -23.13 -22.75
C SER A 130 8.34 -24.35 -23.33
N ILE A 131 7.05 -24.23 -23.67
CA ILE A 131 6.24 -25.30 -24.29
C ILE A 131 6.09 -25.02 -25.79
N GLU A 132 7.14 -25.28 -26.57
CA GLU A 132 7.05 -25.51 -28.03
C GLU A 132 8.20 -26.47 -28.44
N PRO A 133 8.01 -27.80 -28.39
CA PRO A 133 8.76 -28.69 -29.27
C PRO A 133 8.12 -28.60 -30.67
N SER A 134 8.82 -27.90 -31.55
CA SER A 134 8.52 -27.80 -32.98
C SER A 134 8.19 -29.15 -33.61
N SER A 135 6.95 -29.31 -34.07
CA SER A 135 6.65 -30.05 -35.30
C SER A 135 5.35 -29.54 -35.93
N SER A 136 5.43 -28.41 -36.63
CA SER A 136 4.71 -28.18 -37.91
C SER A 136 4.86 -26.72 -38.33
N SER A 137 5.38 -26.51 -39.54
CA SER A 137 5.48 -25.21 -40.18
C SER A 137 4.10 -24.67 -40.55
N ALA A 138 3.68 -23.56 -39.94
CA ALA A 138 2.73 -22.62 -40.55
C ALA A 138 2.95 -21.23 -39.95
N ASN A 139 3.55 -20.34 -40.74
CA ASN A 139 3.72 -18.93 -40.39
C ASN A 139 2.35 -18.27 -40.09
N PRO A 140 2.20 -17.52 -38.98
CA PRO A 140 1.04 -16.67 -38.81
C PRO A 140 1.17 -15.48 -39.77
N ALA A 141 0.29 -15.43 -40.76
CA ALA A 141 0.18 -14.29 -41.65
C ALA A 141 -0.22 -13.06 -40.83
N ILE A 142 0.71 -12.10 -40.74
CA ILE A 142 0.46 -10.74 -40.31
C ILE A 142 -0.69 -10.19 -41.17
N LEU A 143 -1.78 -9.77 -40.51
CA LEU A 143 -2.93 -9.09 -41.10
C LEU A 143 -2.46 -7.78 -41.75
N THR A 144 -2.03 -7.86 -43.00
CA THR A 144 -1.98 -6.71 -43.89
C THR A 144 -3.41 -6.47 -44.37
N SER A 145 -4.02 -5.40 -43.86
CA SER A 145 -5.30 -4.90 -44.37
C SER A 145 -5.14 -4.56 -45.85
N LYS A 146 -5.94 -5.20 -46.71
CA LYS A 146 -6.03 -4.84 -48.12
C LYS A 146 -6.53 -3.39 -48.24
N PRO A 147 -5.92 -2.54 -49.08
CA PRO A 147 -6.47 -1.23 -49.36
C PRO A 147 -7.78 -1.39 -50.13
N HIS A 148 -8.81 -0.74 -49.60
CA HIS A 148 -10.12 -0.60 -50.22
C HIS A 148 -9.98 0.20 -51.52
N GLN A 149 -9.95 -0.49 -52.67
CA GLN A 149 -10.14 0.16 -53.96
C GLN A 149 -11.61 0.51 -54.11
N MET A 150 -11.94 1.78 -53.89
CA MET A 150 -13.19 2.38 -54.37
C MET A 150 -12.80 3.39 -55.45
N GLY A 151 -13.07 3.04 -56.71
CA GLY A 151 -12.69 3.87 -57.84
C GLY A 151 -13.11 3.28 -59.19
N CYS A 152 -14.40 3.38 -59.51
CA CYS A 152 -14.81 3.50 -60.91
C CYS A 152 -16.09 4.34 -60.98
N GLY A 153 -15.94 5.56 -61.48
CA GLY A 153 -17.05 6.44 -61.83
C GLY A 153 -17.34 6.42 -63.32
N LYS A 154 -18.32 7.28 -63.67
CA LYS A 154 -18.82 7.70 -65.00
C LYS A 154 -19.95 6.79 -65.52
N THR A 155 -21.09 7.27 -66.04
CA THR A 155 -21.51 8.50 -66.76
C THR A 155 -23.05 8.56 -66.72
N ALA A 156 -23.73 9.68 -66.43
CA ALA A 156 -24.17 10.79 -67.32
C ALA A 156 -25.23 10.45 -68.40
N THR A 157 -26.15 11.40 -68.62
CA THR A 157 -27.20 11.57 -69.66
C THR A 157 -28.49 10.73 -69.49
N ASN A 158 -29.71 11.26 -69.57
CA ASN A 158 -30.25 12.53 -70.10
C ASN A 158 -31.55 12.89 -69.36
#